data_AF-A0A1W9I0Z8-F1
#
_entry.id   AF-A0A1W9I0Z8-F1
#
_cell.length_a   1.000
_cell.length_b   1.000
_cell.length_c   1.000
_cell.angle_alpha   90.00
_cell.angle_beta   90.00
_cell.angle_gamma   90.00
#
_symmetry.space_group_name_H-M   'P 1'
#
loop_
_entity.id
_entity.type
_entity.pdbx_description
1 polymer ?
#
loop_
_entity_poly.entity_id
_entity_poly.type
_entity_poly.pdbx_seq_one_letter_code
_entity_poly.pdbx_strand_id
1 'polypeptide(L)'
;MSLMTVVIWGCLLIVVQIVAQTLVLVRDVGLMGAFHSRDDHMTPASVLGGRLTRALRNVLETFPVFVALVVVANAAGKQGDATLLLGAQIWLWARVAYVPVYAAGIPIARTLIWTASVIGLCLMLSRLV
;
A
#
# COMPACT_ATOMS: atom_id res chain seq x y z
N MET A 1 0.72 18.29 6.71
CA MET A 1 -0.02 17.31 5.89
C MET A 1 -1.36 17.04 6.57
N SER A 2 -2.50 17.11 5.86
CA SER A 2 -3.82 16.78 6.44
C SER A 2 -4.18 15.31 6.18
N LEU A 3 -5.20 14.76 6.87
CA LEU A 3 -5.69 13.39 6.62
C LEU A 3 -6.06 13.16 5.14
N MET A 4 -6.71 14.14 4.50
CA MET A 4 -7.05 14.09 3.08
C MET A 4 -5.80 13.99 2.20
N THR A 5 -4.76 14.75 2.51
CA THR A 5 -3.48 14.68 1.80
C THR A 5 -2.85 13.28 1.94
N VAL A 6 -2.95 12.64 3.11
CA VAL A 6 -2.44 11.26 3.30
C VAL A 6 -3.20 10.26 2.41
N VAL A 7 -4.52 10.40 2.27
CA VAL A 7 -5.32 9.56 1.36
C VAL A 7 -4.86 9.73 -0.08
N ILE A 8 -4.65 10.96 -0.53
CA ILE A 8 -4.16 11.25 -1.89
C ILE A 8 -2.80 10.58 -2.14
N TRP A 9 -1.87 10.69 -1.19
CA TRP A 9 -0.57 10.00 -1.28
C TRP A 9 -0.71 8.47 -1.28
N GLY A 10 -1.67 7.92 -0.54
CA GLY A 10 -2.00 6.49 -0.56
C GLY A 10 -2.51 6.03 -1.93
N CYS A 11 -3.41 6.80 -2.56
CA CYS A 11 -3.88 6.55 -3.92
C CYS A 11 -2.70 6.57 -4.90
N LEU A 12 -1.85 7.61 -4.83
CA LEU A 12 -0.68 7.73 -5.70
C LEU A 12 0.28 6.54 -5.52
N LEU A 13 0.52 6.10 -4.28
CA LEU A 13 1.35 4.96 -3.98
C LEU A 13 0.81 3.66 -4.62
N ILE A 14 -0.51 3.45 -4.61
CA ILE A 14 -1.14 2.30 -5.27
C ILE A 14 -0.95 2.38 -6.79
N VAL A 15 -1.18 3.54 -7.40
CA VAL A 15 -0.94 3.75 -8.84
C VAL A 15 0.51 3.47 -9.21
N VAL A 16 1.47 3.97 -8.42
CA VAL A 16 2.90 3.70 -8.61
C VAL A 16 3.20 2.20 -8.54
N GLN A 17 2.59 1.46 -7.60
CA GLN A 17 2.77 0.02 -7.50
C GLN A 17 2.16 -0.75 -8.68
N ILE A 18 0.98 -0.34 -9.17
CA ILE A 18 0.36 -0.91 -10.37
C ILE A 18 1.27 -0.71 -11.59
N VAL A 19 1.81 0.50 -11.76
CA VAL A 19 2.74 0.82 -12.86
C VAL A 19 4.01 -0.02 -12.71
N ALA A 20 4.62 -0.08 -11.52
CA ALA A 20 5.83 -0.87 -11.29
C ALA A 20 5.62 -2.37 -11.58
N GLN A 21 4.50 -2.95 -11.13
CA GLN A 21 4.13 -4.32 -11.45
C GLN A 21 3.95 -4.53 -12.96
N THR A 22 3.28 -3.59 -13.63
CA THR A 22 3.02 -3.65 -15.08
C THR A 22 4.32 -3.56 -15.89
N LEU A 23 5.25 -2.69 -15.51
CA LEU A 23 6.55 -2.56 -16.17
C LEU A 23 7.37 -3.85 -16.05
N VAL A 24 7.35 -4.48 -14.87
CA VAL A 24 8.03 -5.78 -14.68
C VAL A 24 7.35 -6.90 -15.45
N LEU A 25 6.01 -6.89 -15.53
CA LEU A 25 5.27 -7.83 -16.38
C LEU A 25 5.68 -7.68 -17.85
N VAL A 26 5.64 -6.46 -18.40
CA VAL A 26 6.05 -6.17 -19.79
C VAL A 26 7.50 -6.63 -20.05
N ARG A 27 8.40 -6.45 -19.09
CA ARG A 27 9.77 -6.95 -19.20
C ARG A 27 9.82 -8.49 -19.22
N ASP A 28 9.02 -9.15 -18.40
CA ASP A 28 9.05 -10.60 -18.22
C ASP A 28 8.36 -11.37 -19.36
N VAL A 29 7.29 -10.83 -19.96
CA VAL A 29 6.49 -11.52 -21.01
C VAL A 29 6.46 -10.80 -22.36
N GLY A 30 7.14 -9.66 -22.48
CA GLY A 30 7.09 -8.80 -23.66
C GLY A 30 5.78 -7.99 -23.77
N LEU A 31 5.79 -6.97 -24.62
CA LEU A 31 4.65 -6.05 -24.77
C LEU A 31 3.40 -6.76 -25.30
N MET A 32 3.54 -7.59 -26.33
CA MET A 32 2.42 -8.36 -26.90
C MET A 32 1.88 -9.39 -25.91
N GLY A 33 2.75 -9.97 -25.08
CA GLY A 33 2.33 -10.81 -23.98
C GLY A 33 1.52 -10.02 -22.94
N ALA A 34 1.99 -8.84 -22.54
CA ALA A 34 1.29 -8.01 -21.55
C ALA A 34 -0.10 -7.51 -22.02
N PHE A 35 -0.33 -7.43 -23.33
CA PHE A 35 -1.63 -7.13 -23.93
C PHE A 35 -2.56 -8.34 -24.08
N HIS A 36 -2.05 -9.56 -23.88
CA HIS A 36 -2.85 -10.77 -23.94
C HIS A 36 -3.85 -10.83 -22.77
N SER A 37 -4.84 -11.72 -22.88
CA SER A 37 -5.82 -11.92 -21.80
C SER A 37 -5.09 -12.27 -20.50
N ARG A 38 -5.56 -11.71 -19.38
CA ARG A 38 -4.99 -11.98 -18.04
C ARG A 38 -5.49 -13.30 -17.43
N ASP A 39 -6.24 -14.05 -18.22
CA ASP A 39 -6.90 -15.30 -17.83
C ASP A 39 -5.96 -16.49 -18.00
N ASP A 40 -5.09 -16.45 -19.01
CA ASP A 40 -3.95 -17.35 -19.09
C ASP A 40 -2.98 -17.00 -17.96
N HIS A 41 -2.44 -18.01 -17.29
CA HIS A 41 -1.54 -17.90 -16.14
C HIS A 41 -0.18 -17.25 -16.46
N MET A 42 -0.19 -16.04 -17.02
CA MET A 42 0.95 -15.16 -17.23
C MET A 42 1.34 -14.57 -15.87
N THR A 43 1.67 -15.45 -14.93
CA THR A 43 2.38 -15.09 -13.72
C THR A 43 3.68 -14.42 -14.13
N PRO A 44 4.09 -13.30 -13.49
CA PRO A 44 5.39 -12.72 -13.75
C PRO A 44 6.46 -13.80 -13.60
N ALA A 45 7.19 -14.09 -14.68
CA ALA A 45 8.20 -15.14 -14.68
C ALA A 45 9.33 -14.82 -13.69
N SER A 46 9.55 -13.54 -13.38
CA SER A 46 10.58 -13.14 -12.44
C SER A 46 10.12 -13.16 -10.98
N VAL A 47 11.06 -13.51 -10.10
CA VAL A 47 10.93 -13.40 -8.64
C VAL A 47 10.51 -11.98 -8.23
N LEU A 48 11.06 -10.95 -8.91
CA LEU A 48 10.73 -9.55 -8.66
C LEU A 48 9.25 -9.24 -8.97
N GLY A 49 8.75 -9.69 -10.12
CA GLY A 49 7.35 -9.46 -10.50
C GLY A 49 6.38 -10.13 -9.52
N GLY A 50 6.70 -11.34 -9.07
CA GLY A 50 5.96 -12.00 -7.99
C GLY A 50 6.00 -11.22 -6.66
N ARG A 51 7.14 -10.62 -6.32
CA ARG A 51 7.29 -9.79 -5.11
C ARG A 51 6.46 -8.50 -5.20
N LEU A 52 6.52 -7.77 -6.31
CA LEU A 52 5.73 -6.55 -6.50
C LEU A 52 4.23 -6.83 -6.53
N THR A 53 3.81 -7.94 -7.13
CA THR A 53 2.40 -8.39 -7.11
C THR A 53 1.89 -8.61 -5.69
N ARG A 54 2.69 -9.28 -4.84
CA ARG A 54 2.33 -9.48 -3.43
C ARG A 54 2.36 -8.17 -2.62
N ALA A 55 3.29 -7.27 -2.90
CA ALA A 55 3.32 -5.95 -2.26
C ALA A 55 2.06 -5.13 -2.59
N LEU A 56 1.62 -5.13 -3.86
CA LEU A 56 0.39 -4.46 -4.28
C LEU A 56 -0.84 -5.06 -3.57
N ARG A 57 -0.98 -6.39 -3.56
CA ARG A 57 -2.08 -7.06 -2.84
C ARG A 57 -2.09 -6.68 -1.36
N ASN A 58 -0.91 -6.60 -0.72
CA ASN A 58 -0.80 -6.27 0.69
C ASN A 58 -1.25 -4.84 1.04
N VAL A 59 -0.99 -3.84 0.18
CA VAL A 59 -1.54 -2.49 0.41
C VAL A 59 -3.05 -2.46 0.17
N LEU A 60 -3.55 -3.20 -0.84
CA LEU A 60 -4.98 -3.27 -1.15
C LEU A 60 -5.81 -3.91 -0.04
N GLU A 61 -5.23 -4.78 0.79
CA GLU A 61 -5.90 -5.35 1.98
C GLU A 61 -6.14 -4.32 3.10
N THR A 62 -5.28 -3.31 3.22
CA THR A 62 -5.32 -2.35 4.34
C THR A 62 -5.77 -0.95 3.94
N PHE A 63 -5.69 -0.61 2.65
CA PHE A 63 -6.11 0.68 2.14
C PHE A 63 -7.61 0.97 2.36
N PRO A 64 -8.55 0.04 2.14
CA PRO A 64 -9.96 0.27 2.45
C PRO A 64 -10.19 0.58 3.93
N VAL A 65 -9.48 -0.13 4.83
CA VAL A 65 -9.53 0.11 6.28
C VAL A 65 -9.04 1.52 6.58
N PHE A 66 -7.88 1.91 6.05
CA PHE A 66 -7.31 3.25 6.21
C PHE A 66 -8.29 4.34 5.74
N VAL A 67 -8.85 4.21 4.53
CA VAL A 67 -9.80 5.17 3.96
C VAL A 67 -11.05 5.27 4.83
N ALA A 68 -11.59 4.14 5.30
CA ALA A 68 -12.75 4.12 6.19
C ALA A 68 -12.48 4.91 7.49
N LEU A 69 -11.32 4.71 8.13
CA LEU A 69 -10.95 5.45 9.34
C LEU A 69 -10.84 6.96 9.08
N VAL A 70 -10.28 7.37 7.93
CA VAL A 70 -10.22 8.79 7.56
C VAL A 70 -11.62 9.38 7.32
N VAL A 71 -12.51 8.65 6.65
CA VAL A 71 -13.90 9.08 6.42
C VAL A 71 -14.63 9.25 7.75
N VAL A 72 -14.55 8.26 8.65
CA VAL A 72 -15.16 8.36 9.99
C VAL A 72 -14.58 9.53 10.78
N ALA A 73 -13.27 9.76 10.73
CA ALA A 73 -12.64 10.90 11.40
C ALA A 73 -13.20 12.25 10.92
N ASN A 74 -13.45 12.42 9.63
CA ASN A 74 -14.04 13.65 9.09
C ASN A 74 -15.52 13.77 9.47
N ALA A 75 -16.29 12.67 9.38
CA ALA A 75 -17.69 12.65 9.77
C ALA A 75 -17.90 12.95 11.26
N ALA A 76 -16.95 12.54 12.11
CA ALA A 76 -16.96 12.81 13.55
C ALA A 76 -16.38 14.18 13.94
N GLY A 77 -15.96 15.02 12.99
CA GLY A 77 -15.33 16.32 13.28
C GLY A 77 -13.94 16.21 13.92
N LYS A 78 -13.29 15.04 13.85
CA LYS A 78 -11.99 14.74 14.47
C LYS A 78 -10.80 14.87 13.51
N GLN A 79 -10.99 15.49 12.33
CA GLN A 79 -9.94 15.59 11.31
C GLN A 79 -8.68 16.38 11.72
N GLY A 80 -8.77 17.19 12.80
CA GLY A 80 -7.66 17.92 13.39
C GLY A 80 -6.93 17.19 14.52
N ASP A 81 -7.34 15.98 14.90
CA ASP A 81 -6.71 15.22 15.97
C ASP A 81 -5.28 14.78 15.57
N ALA A 82 -4.32 15.17 16.41
CA ALA A 82 -2.90 14.93 16.14
C ALA A 82 -2.53 13.44 16.14
N THR A 83 -3.22 12.61 16.92
CA THR A 83 -2.94 11.17 16.98
C THR A 83 -3.53 10.43 15.78
N LEU A 84 -4.70 10.84 15.30
CA LEU A 84 -5.25 10.37 14.02
C LEU A 84 -4.29 10.66 12.86
N LEU A 85 -3.79 11.91 12.80
CA LEU A 85 -2.82 12.29 11.78
C LEU A 85 -1.51 11.51 11.88
N LEU A 86 -1.00 11.31 13.09
CA LEU A 86 0.20 10.51 13.34
C LEU A 86 0.00 9.05 12.89
N GLY A 87 -1.12 8.43 13.25
CA GLY A 87 -1.44 7.07 12.82
C GLY A 87 -1.53 6.93 11.30
N ALA A 88 -2.16 7.90 10.63
CA ALA A 88 -2.24 7.97 9.18
C ALA A 88 -0.85 8.11 8.52
N GLN A 89 0.03 8.95 9.08
CA GLN A 89 1.40 9.13 8.61
C GLN A 89 2.24 7.87 8.77
N ILE A 90 2.15 7.21 9.93
CA ILE A 90 2.84 5.94 10.19
C ILE A 90 2.38 4.88 9.18
N TRP A 91 1.07 4.77 8.94
CA TRP A 91 0.55 3.85 7.95
C TRP A 91 1.13 4.14 6.56
N LEU A 92 1.08 5.40 6.09
CA LEU A 92 1.55 5.77 4.75
C LEU A 92 3.05 5.49 4.58
N TRP A 93 3.90 5.99 5.48
CA TRP A 93 5.35 5.83 5.36
C TRP A 93 5.80 4.38 5.50
N ALA A 94 5.12 3.59 6.33
CA ALA A 94 5.35 2.16 6.37
C ALA A 94 5.03 1.50 5.01
N ARG A 95 3.95 1.91 4.32
CA ARG A 95 3.63 1.38 2.99
C ARG A 95 4.66 1.79 1.94
N VAL A 96 5.15 3.03 1.99
CA VAL A 96 6.23 3.50 1.13
C VAL A 96 7.50 2.67 1.34
N ALA A 97 7.90 2.43 2.59
CA ALA A 97 9.08 1.64 2.93
C ALA A 97 8.92 0.14 2.62
N TYR A 98 7.71 -0.39 2.73
CA TYR A 98 7.43 -1.81 2.50
C TYR A 98 7.77 -2.24 1.07
N VAL A 99 7.43 -1.41 0.07
CA VAL A 99 7.61 -1.74 -1.35
C VAL A 99 9.07 -2.07 -1.71
N PRO A 100 10.07 -1.17 -1.50
CA PRO A 100 11.46 -1.47 -1.84
C PRO A 100 12.05 -2.59 -0.99
N VAL A 101 11.71 -2.68 0.30
CA VAL A 101 12.19 -3.75 1.19
C VAL A 101 11.68 -5.13 0.74
N TYR A 102 10.40 -5.20 0.36
CA TYR A 102 9.79 -6.42 -0.13
C TYR A 102 10.33 -6.82 -1.51
N ALA A 103 10.55 -5.85 -2.40
CA ALA A 103 11.16 -6.06 -3.71
C ALA A 103 12.60 -6.62 -3.58
N ALA A 104 13.40 -6.04 -2.68
CA ALA A 104 14.75 -6.51 -2.36
C ALA A 104 14.77 -7.91 -1.71
N GLY A 105 13.65 -8.33 -1.11
CA GLY A 105 13.52 -9.64 -0.48
C GLY A 105 14.19 -9.73 0.87
N ILE A 106 14.34 -8.61 1.58
CA ILE A 106 14.96 -8.55 2.90
C ILE A 106 13.99 -9.21 3.91
N PRO A 107 14.34 -10.37 4.49
CA PRO A 107 13.49 -11.04 5.46
C PRO A 107 13.41 -10.22 6.76
N ILE A 108 12.37 -10.44 7.57
CA ILE A 108 12.11 -9.79 8.87
C ILE A 108 11.78 -8.28 8.76
N ALA A 109 12.58 -7.48 8.05
CA ALA A 109 12.36 -6.05 7.85
C ALA A 109 10.96 -5.75 7.31
N ARG A 110 10.49 -6.54 6.34
CA ARG A 110 9.12 -6.43 5.81
C ARG A 110 8.04 -6.60 6.89
N THR A 111 8.27 -7.50 7.85
CA THR A 111 7.30 -7.83 8.91
C THR A 111 7.27 -6.71 9.94
N LEU A 112 8.43 -6.16 10.30
CA LEU A 112 8.52 -4.99 11.18
C LEU A 112 7.81 -3.78 10.58
N ILE A 113 8.06 -3.50 9.29
CA ILE A 113 7.41 -2.39 8.58
C ILE A 113 5.89 -2.61 8.48
N TRP A 114 5.45 -3.83 8.16
CA TRP A 114 4.03 -4.16 8.14
C TRP A 114 3.39 -3.96 9.53
N THR A 115 4.07 -4.39 10.59
CA THR A 115 3.59 -4.22 11.97
C THR A 115 3.48 -2.75 12.33
N ALA A 116 4.45 -1.91 11.96
CA ALA A 116 4.36 -0.46 12.14
C ALA A 116 3.14 0.13 11.42
N SER A 117 2.84 -0.33 10.19
CA SER A 117 1.65 0.09 9.45
C SER A 117 0.35 -0.25 10.21
N VAL A 118 0.28 -1.45 10.82
CA VAL A 118 -0.87 -1.86 11.63
C VAL A 118 -0.99 -1.02 12.91
N ILE A 119 0.13 -0.72 13.58
CA ILE A 119 0.14 0.19 14.73
C ILE A 119 -0.45 1.56 14.34
N GLY A 120 -0.10 2.09 13.16
CA GLY A 120 -0.69 3.30 12.63
C GLY A 120 -2.23 3.24 12.53
N LEU A 121 -2.78 2.14 12.02
CA LEU A 121 -4.23 1.92 11.96
C LEU A 121 -4.86 1.80 13.35
N CYS A 122 -4.23 1.09 14.27
CA CYS A 122 -4.70 0.96 15.65
C CYS A 122 -4.72 2.31 16.37
N LEU A 123 -3.72 3.18 16.13
CA LEU A 123 -3.70 4.54 16.68
C LEU A 123 -4.88 5.35 16.18
N MET A 124 -5.18 5.30 14.87
CA MET A 124 -6.36 5.97 14.31
C MET A 124 -7.64 5.43 14.93
N LEU A 125 -7.79 4.10 15.02
CA LEU A 125 -8.95 3.46 15.62
C LEU A 125 -9.17 3.90 17.08
N SER A 126 -8.08 4.00 17.87
CA SER A 126 -8.14 4.40 19.30
C SER A 126 -8.66 5.81 19.55
N ARG A 127 -8.76 6.65 18.51
CA ARG A 127 -9.32 8.01 18.60
C ARG A 127 -10.76 8.10 18.14
N LEU A 128 -11.27 7.05 17.47
CA LEU A 128 -12.60 7.02 16.88
C LEU A 128 -13.60 6.23 17.73
N VAL A 129 -13.11 5.34 18.59
CA VAL A 129 -13.85 4.71 19.69
C VAL A 129 -13.63 5.51 20.96
#